data_AF-A0A919TNZ3-F1
#
_entry.id   AF-A0A919TNZ3-F1
#
_cell.length_a   1.000
_cell.length_b   1.000
_cell.length_c   1.000
_cell.angle_alpha   90.00
_cell.angle_beta   90.00
_cell.angle_gamma   90.00
#
_symmetry.space_group_name_H-M   'P 1'
#
loop_
_entity.id
_entity.type
_entity.pdbx_description
1 polymer ?
#
loop_
_entity_poly.entity_id
_entity_poly.type
_entity_poly.pdbx_seq_one_letter_code
_entity_poly.pdbx_strand_id
1 'polypeptide(L)'
;MAKLTANTLVVHPDTGSPVLLAEGGPLPDWAAGLVGDHLLDEPSSAGLGEAVGRGPGTARKSASDTTEVDALRARIAELEAAQQGNSSSPTELDATQQGGPKLPPRSGPGSGAPEWRAYARSVDVEVADGASREDVIAALDAAGKPTK
;
A
#
# COMPACT_ATOMS: atom_id res chain seq x y z
N MET A 1 -2.73 17.32 26.36
CA MET A 1 -2.65 16.05 25.61
C MET A 1 -2.90 16.39 24.16
N ALA A 2 -1.94 16.12 23.27
CA ALA A 2 -2.11 16.38 21.85
C ALA A 2 -3.27 15.54 21.29
N LYS A 3 -4.02 16.11 20.35
CA LYS A 3 -5.10 15.42 19.64
C LYS A 3 -4.63 15.03 18.26
N LEU A 4 -5.19 13.93 17.76
CA LEU A 4 -4.94 13.47 16.40
C LEU A 4 -5.74 14.28 15.39
N THR A 5 -5.12 14.65 14.28
CA THR A 5 -5.80 15.29 13.14
C THR A 5 -6.38 14.28 12.16
N ALA A 6 -5.93 13.02 12.21
CA ALA A 6 -6.39 11.94 11.35
C ALA A 6 -6.31 10.58 12.05
N ASN A 7 -7.07 9.61 11.52
CA ASN A 7 -7.02 8.23 11.98
C ASN A 7 -5.66 7.60 11.67
N THR A 8 -5.02 6.98 12.67
CA THR A 8 -3.72 6.33 12.51
C THR A 8 -3.68 5.00 13.24
N LEU A 9 -2.98 4.03 12.65
CA LEU A 9 -2.82 2.70 13.20
C LEU A 9 -1.39 2.58 13.72
N VAL A 10 -1.25 2.42 15.04
CA VAL A 10 0.05 2.36 15.71
C VAL A 10 0.19 0.99 16.38
N VAL A 11 1.35 0.36 16.21
CA VAL A 11 1.66 -0.90 16.90
C VAL A 11 2.14 -0.58 18.30
N HIS A 12 1.50 -1.16 19.31
CA HIS A 12 1.90 -0.98 20.70
C HIS A 12 3.27 -1.65 20.95
N PRO A 13 4.26 -0.97 21.52
CA PRO A 13 5.62 -1.49 21.64
C PRO A 13 5.73 -2.71 22.56
N ASP A 14 4.99 -2.73 23.67
CA ASP A 14 5.03 -3.85 24.63
C ASP A 14 4.25 -5.09 24.18
N THR A 15 3.11 -4.91 23.49
CA THR A 15 2.20 -6.01 23.15
C THR A 15 2.28 -6.43 21.68
N GLY A 16 2.93 -5.63 20.84
CA GLY A 16 2.98 -5.82 19.39
C GLY A 16 1.62 -5.74 18.70
N SER A 17 0.56 -5.33 19.41
CA SER A 17 -0.79 -5.31 18.88
C SER A 17 -1.07 -4.00 18.13
N PRO A 18 -1.70 -4.04 16.95
CA PRO A 18 -2.11 -2.84 16.24
C PRO A 18 -3.30 -2.18 16.95
N VAL A 19 -3.15 -0.90 17.29
CA VAL A 19 -4.18 -0.07 17.92
C VAL A 19 -4.57 1.06 16.97
N LEU A 20 -5.86 1.15 16.65
CA LEU A 20 -6.41 2.27 15.90
C LEU A 20 -6.62 3.46 16.84
N LEU A 21 -5.95 4.56 16.54
CA LEU A 21 -6.18 5.83 17.20
C LEU A 21 -7.03 6.71 16.30
N ALA A 22 -8.19 7.12 16.81
CA ALA A 22 -9.16 7.88 16.04
C ALA A 22 -8.80 9.38 15.98
N GLU A 23 -9.16 10.02 14.87
CA GLU A 23 -9.10 11.46 14.68
C GLU A 23 -9.88 12.20 15.78
N GLY A 24 -9.34 13.33 16.23
CA GLY A 24 -9.86 14.09 17.38
C GLY A 24 -9.66 13.42 18.73
N GLY A 25 -9.22 12.15 18.76
CA GLY A 25 -8.94 11.38 19.96
C GLY A 25 -7.65 11.83 20.66
N PRO A 26 -7.55 11.58 21.99
CA PRO A 26 -6.33 11.87 22.73
C PRO A 26 -5.22 10.91 22.33
N LEU A 27 -4.02 11.45 22.06
CA LEU A 27 -2.83 10.63 21.83
C LEU A 27 -2.31 10.05 23.17
N PRO A 28 -2.17 8.72 23.30
CA PRO A 28 -1.53 8.10 24.46
C PRO A 28 -0.04 8.43 24.54
N ASP A 29 0.50 8.50 25.76
CA ASP A 29 1.92 8.84 26.00
C ASP A 29 2.89 7.87 25.31
N TRP A 30 2.56 6.56 25.31
CA TRP A 30 3.34 5.52 24.62
C TRP A 30 3.38 5.71 23.09
N ALA A 31 2.39 6.40 22.52
CA ALA A 31 2.27 6.63 21.08
C ALA A 31 2.89 7.97 20.63
N ALA A 32 3.28 8.84 21.56
CA ALA A 32 3.80 10.18 21.28
C ALA A 32 5.10 10.19 20.44
N GLY A 33 5.90 9.12 20.51
CA GLY A 33 7.10 8.94 19.69
C GLY A 33 6.89 8.13 18.41
N LEU A 34 5.70 7.54 18.22
CA LEU A 34 5.37 6.67 17.08
C LEU A 34 4.51 7.39 16.04
N VAL A 35 3.78 8.41 16.47
CA VAL A 35 2.98 9.28 15.61
C VAL A 35 3.80 10.51 15.26
N GLY A 36 3.99 10.77 13.95
CA GLY A 36 4.72 11.96 13.52
C GLY A 36 3.95 13.26 13.78
N ASP A 37 4.67 14.37 13.98
CA ASP A 37 4.10 15.69 14.32
C ASP A 37 3.02 16.20 13.34
N HIS A 38 3.07 15.77 12.08
CA HIS A 38 2.07 16.12 11.05
C HIS A 38 0.66 15.55 11.32
N LEU A 39 0.54 14.59 12.24
CA LEU A 39 -0.74 13.99 12.65
C LEU A 39 -1.26 14.59 13.97
N LEU A 40 -0.59 15.59 14.52
CA LEU A 40 -0.97 16.25 15.76
C LEU A 40 -1.54 17.63 15.48
N ASP A 41 -2.63 17.96 16.18
CA ASP A 41 -3.33 19.26 16.05
C ASP A 41 -2.50 20.43 16.62
N GLU A 42 -1.61 20.09 17.55
CA GLU A 42 -0.64 21.02 18.15
C GLU A 42 0.77 20.47 17.88
N PRO A 43 1.75 21.31 17.45
CA PRO A 43 3.14 20.88 17.33
C PRO A 43 3.61 20.40 18.70
N SER A 44 4.22 19.22 18.77
CA SER A 44 4.59 18.58 20.03
C SER A 44 5.42 19.53 20.91
N SER A 45 4.84 20.00 22.01
CA SER A 45 5.51 20.87 23.00
C SER A 45 6.63 20.16 23.78
N ALA A 46 7.04 18.94 23.38
CA ALA A 46 8.15 18.18 23.95
C ALA A 46 9.54 18.57 23.39
N GLY A 47 9.65 19.71 22.67
CA GLY A 47 10.88 20.16 22.03
C GLY A 47 11.46 21.51 22.50
N LEU A 48 10.92 22.13 23.56
CA LEU A 48 11.49 23.37 24.12
C LEU A 48 12.22 23.09 25.45
N GLY A 49 13.28 22.30 25.35
CA GLY A 49 14.31 22.18 26.36
C GLY A 49 15.68 22.20 25.69
N GLU A 50 16.49 23.19 26.03
CA GLU A 50 17.92 23.33 25.70
C GLU A 50 18.29 24.05 24.39
N ALA A 51 18.25 25.39 24.49
CA ALA A 51 19.11 26.25 23.70
C ALA A 51 20.58 26.03 24.11
N VAL A 52 21.35 25.30 23.31
CA VAL A 52 22.82 25.41 23.28
C VAL A 52 23.31 25.28 21.85
N GLY A 53 24.17 26.21 21.43
CA GLY A 53 24.99 26.05 20.23
C GLY A 53 24.66 26.96 19.06
N ARG A 54 24.82 28.28 19.26
CA ARG A 54 25.14 29.22 18.18
C ARG A 54 26.36 28.71 17.40
N GLY A 55 26.18 28.41 16.12
CA GLY A 55 27.24 28.36 15.12
C GLY A 55 26.73 29.00 13.82
N PRO A 56 27.41 30.01 13.23
CA PRO A 56 27.03 30.53 11.94
C PRO A 56 27.49 29.53 10.86
N GLY A 57 26.64 28.56 10.57
CA GLY A 57 26.79 27.66 9.43
C GLY A 57 26.56 28.43 8.14
N THR A 58 27.65 28.88 7.56
CA THR A 58 27.79 29.53 6.27
C THR A 58 26.80 29.04 5.21
N ALA A 59 26.08 30.00 4.62
CA ALA A 59 25.46 29.88 3.31
C ALA A 59 26.48 29.36 2.28
N ARG A 60 26.34 28.10 1.85
CA ARG A 60 26.88 27.61 0.57
C ARG A 60 26.22 26.28 0.19
N LYS A 61 25.13 26.35 -0.59
CA LYS A 61 24.73 25.36 -1.62
C LYS A 61 23.35 25.72 -2.20
N SER A 62 23.27 26.85 -2.91
CA SER A 62 22.10 27.19 -3.75
C SER A 62 22.40 27.06 -5.25
N ALA A 63 23.55 26.47 -5.62
CA ALA A 63 23.95 26.29 -7.02
C ALA A 63 24.05 24.82 -7.46
N SER A 64 23.92 23.85 -6.54
CA SER A 64 23.95 22.42 -6.89
C SER A 64 22.56 21.82 -7.11
N ASP A 65 21.50 22.45 -6.62
CA ASP A 65 20.14 21.88 -6.69
C ASP A 65 19.61 21.84 -8.13
N THR A 66 19.82 22.91 -8.91
CA THR A 66 19.36 22.96 -10.31
C THR A 66 20.16 22.05 -11.23
N THR A 67 21.47 21.91 -11.03
CA THR A 67 22.32 20.99 -11.81
C THR A 67 22.05 19.53 -11.47
N GLU A 68 21.76 19.23 -10.20
CA GLU A 68 21.30 17.91 -9.78
C GLU A 68 19.95 17.57 -10.42
N VAL A 69 18.99 18.51 -10.43
CA VAL A 69 17.69 18.32 -11.08
C VAL A 69 17.82 18.09 -12.59
N ASP A 70 18.74 18.79 -13.27
CA ASP A 70 19.00 18.60 -14.71
C ASP A 70 19.65 17.23 -15.00
N ALA A 71 20.61 16.82 -14.16
CA ALA A 71 21.23 15.50 -14.23
C ALA A 71 20.22 14.37 -13.95
N LEU A 72 19.30 14.56 -13.01
CA LEU A 72 18.23 13.60 -12.72
C LEU A 72 17.26 13.47 -13.91
N ARG A 73 16.91 14.58 -14.58
CA ARG A 73 16.05 14.53 -15.78
C ARG A 73 16.71 13.80 -16.94
N ALA A 74 18.02 13.96 -17.14
CA ALA A 74 18.77 13.22 -18.14
C ALA A 74 18.77 11.70 -17.86
N ARG A 75 18.92 11.31 -16.59
CA ARG A 75 18.91 9.89 -16.17
C ARG A 75 17.52 9.24 -16.33
N ILE A 76 16.45 10.00 -16.12
CA ILE A 76 15.07 9.53 -16.38
C ILE A 76 14.88 9.28 -17.88
N ALA A 77 15.29 10.22 -18.75
CA ALA A 77 15.16 10.06 -20.20
C ALA A 77 15.93 8.84 -20.74
N GLU A 78 17.11 8.53 -20.19
CA GLU A 78 17.87 7.31 -20.52
C GLU A 78 17.13 6.03 -20.12
N LEU A 79 16.55 5.99 -18.91
CA LEU A 79 15.74 4.85 -18.48
C LEU A 79 14.47 4.68 -19.34
N GLU A 80 13.79 5.76 -19.70
CA GLU A 80 12.59 5.71 -20.53
C GLU A 80 12.88 5.21 -21.95
N ALA A 81 13.98 5.65 -22.55
CA ALA A 81 14.43 5.17 -23.86
C ALA A 81 14.75 3.65 -23.83
N ALA A 82 15.36 3.17 -22.75
CA ALA A 82 15.62 1.73 -22.56
C ALA A 82 14.33 0.92 -22.38
N GLN A 83 13.30 1.48 -21.72
CA GLN A 83 12.00 0.81 -21.56
C GLN A 83 11.18 0.79 -22.86
N GLN A 84 11.27 1.84 -23.69
CA GLN A 84 10.56 1.91 -24.97
C GLN A 84 11.06 0.88 -26.00
N GLY A 85 12.36 0.57 -25.98
CA GLY A 85 12.93 -0.52 -26.80
C GLY A 85 12.52 -1.92 -26.35
N ASN A 86 12.16 -2.10 -25.08
CA ASN A 86 11.73 -3.39 -24.51
C ASN A 86 10.20 -3.54 -24.48
N SER A 87 9.44 -2.59 -25.05
CA SER A 87 7.98 -2.55 -25.01
C SER A 87 7.31 -2.94 -26.35
N SER A 88 8.03 -3.54 -27.29
CA SER A 88 7.43 -4.10 -28.52
C SER A 88 6.98 -5.56 -28.31
N SER A 89 5.86 -5.69 -27.58
CA SER A 89 4.67 -6.56 -27.75
C SER A 89 4.78 -8.09 -27.96
N PRO A 90 3.77 -8.84 -27.47
CA PRO A 90 2.70 -9.16 -28.42
C PRO A 90 1.29 -8.83 -27.92
N THR A 91 0.47 -8.48 -28.91
CA THR A 91 -0.99 -8.49 -28.97
C THR A 91 -1.64 -9.68 -28.27
N GLU A 92 -2.52 -9.39 -27.31
CA GLU A 92 -3.82 -10.07 -27.07
C GLU A 92 -4.76 -8.97 -26.54
N LEU A 93 -5.52 -8.26 -27.38
CA LEU A 93 -6.91 -8.59 -27.73
C LEU A 93 -7.71 -9.14 -26.53
N ASP A 94 -8.60 -8.29 -26.00
CA ASP A 94 -9.75 -8.64 -25.15
C ASP A 94 -9.50 -8.74 -23.63
N ALA A 95 -9.44 -7.59 -22.96
CA ALA A 95 -9.74 -7.51 -21.53
C ALA A 95 -10.30 -6.14 -21.17
N THR A 96 -11.60 -5.98 -21.36
CA THR A 96 -12.41 -5.00 -20.63
C THR A 96 -12.38 -5.39 -19.14
N GLN A 97 -11.27 -5.08 -18.49
CA GLN A 97 -10.94 -5.41 -17.11
C GLN A 97 -11.51 -4.29 -16.22
N GLN A 98 -12.74 -4.50 -15.74
CA GLN A 98 -13.24 -3.78 -14.56
C GLN A 98 -12.53 -4.33 -13.32
N GLY A 99 -12.03 -3.43 -12.48
CA GLY A 99 -11.06 -3.71 -11.43
C GLY A 99 -11.63 -4.50 -10.24
N GLY A 100 -11.24 -5.77 -10.19
CA GLY A 100 -11.40 -6.72 -9.09
C GLY A 100 -10.73 -8.05 -9.47
N PRO A 101 -10.40 -8.95 -8.53
CA PRO A 101 -9.85 -10.26 -8.86
C PRO A 101 -10.78 -10.95 -9.86
N LYS A 102 -10.29 -11.17 -11.09
CA LYS A 102 -11.07 -11.63 -12.25
C LYS A 102 -11.81 -12.90 -11.86
N LEU A 103 -13.13 -12.80 -11.72
CA LEU A 103 -13.96 -13.97 -11.48
C LEU A 103 -13.78 -14.91 -12.66
N PRO A 104 -13.36 -16.17 -12.43
CA PRO A 104 -13.32 -17.14 -13.51
C PRO A 104 -14.74 -17.28 -14.09
N PRO A 105 -14.89 -17.40 -15.43
CA PRO A 105 -16.20 -17.56 -16.03
C PRO A 105 -16.91 -18.81 -15.49
N ARG A 106 -18.24 -18.77 -15.44
CA ARG A 106 -19.08 -19.90 -15.00
C ARG A 106 -19.39 -20.89 -16.14
N SER A 107 -18.66 -20.87 -17.25
CA SER A 107 -19.23 -20.83 -18.61
C SER A 107 -18.14 -20.86 -19.68
N GLY A 108 -17.66 -22.03 -20.14
CA GLY A 108 -16.78 -22.13 -21.30
C GLY A 108 -15.26 -22.26 -21.01
N PRO A 109 -14.39 -22.07 -22.02
CA PRO A 109 -12.94 -22.24 -21.88
C PRO A 109 -12.38 -21.27 -20.81
N GLY A 110 -11.58 -21.79 -19.87
CA GLY A 110 -11.08 -21.04 -18.70
C GLY A 110 -12.02 -21.05 -17.48
N SER A 111 -13.11 -21.83 -17.53
CA SER A 111 -14.01 -22.07 -16.40
C SER A 111 -13.66 -23.36 -15.63
N GLY A 112 -12.44 -23.87 -15.74
CA GLY A 112 -12.07 -25.18 -15.18
C GLY A 112 -12.09 -25.21 -13.65
N ALA A 113 -12.28 -26.41 -13.08
CA ALA A 113 -12.00 -26.64 -11.65
C ALA A 113 -10.64 -26.06 -11.19
N PRO A 114 -9.52 -26.18 -11.93
CA PRO A 114 -8.26 -25.54 -11.55
C PRO A 114 -8.35 -24.01 -11.39
N GLU A 115 -9.01 -23.31 -12.31
CA GLU A 115 -9.16 -21.85 -12.26
C GLU A 115 -10.00 -21.40 -11.06
N TRP A 116 -11.07 -22.11 -10.77
CA TRP A 116 -11.90 -21.84 -9.58
C TRP A 116 -11.15 -22.14 -8.27
N ARG A 117 -10.27 -23.15 -8.23
CA ARG A 117 -9.42 -23.41 -7.05
C ARG A 117 -8.36 -22.33 -6.87
N ALA A 118 -7.76 -21.84 -7.95
CA ALA A 118 -6.81 -20.73 -7.89
C ALA A 118 -7.48 -19.44 -7.37
N TYR A 119 -8.71 -19.18 -7.81
CA TYR A 119 -9.53 -18.10 -7.26
C TYR A 119 -9.83 -18.31 -5.77
N ALA A 120 -10.25 -19.51 -5.37
CA ALA A 120 -10.53 -19.85 -3.98
C ALA A 120 -9.33 -19.62 -3.06
N ARG A 121 -8.13 -20.06 -3.45
CA ARG A 121 -6.88 -19.76 -2.73
C ARG A 121 -6.60 -18.27 -2.63
N SER A 122 -6.92 -17.50 -3.68
CA SER A 122 -6.72 -16.05 -3.70
C SER A 122 -7.68 -15.29 -2.77
N VAL A 123 -8.85 -15.85 -2.48
CA VAL A 123 -9.85 -15.26 -1.57
C VAL A 123 -9.88 -15.93 -0.19
N ASP A 124 -8.84 -16.70 0.12
CA ASP A 124 -8.62 -17.41 1.39
C ASP A 124 -9.72 -18.44 1.72
N VAL A 125 -10.18 -19.18 0.69
CA VAL A 125 -11.17 -20.26 0.83
C VAL A 125 -10.49 -21.60 0.51
N GLU A 126 -10.41 -22.46 1.53
CA GLU A 126 -9.83 -23.79 1.40
C GLU A 126 -10.81 -24.77 0.75
N VAL A 127 -10.37 -25.40 -0.34
CA VAL A 127 -11.13 -26.39 -1.11
C VAL A 127 -10.26 -27.60 -1.42
N ALA A 128 -10.85 -28.79 -1.41
CA ALA A 128 -10.10 -30.02 -1.69
C ALA A 128 -9.50 -30.00 -3.11
N ASP A 129 -8.27 -30.52 -3.26
CA ASP A 129 -7.54 -30.49 -4.54
C ASP A 129 -8.25 -31.32 -5.65
N GLY A 130 -9.11 -32.26 -5.24
CA GLY A 130 -10.01 -33.04 -6.11
C GLY A 130 -11.44 -32.52 -6.25
N ALA A 131 -11.82 -31.42 -5.58
CA ALA A 131 -13.20 -30.91 -5.56
C ALA A 131 -13.65 -30.51 -6.97
N SER A 132 -14.85 -30.90 -7.40
CA SER A 132 -15.33 -30.49 -8.72
C SER A 132 -15.52 -28.98 -8.75
N ARG A 133 -15.55 -28.40 -9.95
CA ARG A 133 -15.80 -26.98 -10.13
C ARG A 133 -17.04 -26.49 -9.36
N GLU A 134 -18.12 -27.27 -9.39
CA GLU A 134 -19.36 -26.94 -8.69
C GLU A 134 -19.19 -26.95 -7.16
N ASP A 135 -18.41 -27.88 -6.61
CA ASP A 135 -18.07 -27.92 -5.19
C ASP A 135 -17.26 -26.69 -4.76
N VAL A 136 -16.31 -26.25 -5.60
CA VAL A 136 -15.50 -25.05 -5.34
C VAL A 136 -16.37 -23.79 -5.37
N ILE A 137 -17.29 -23.68 -6.33
CA ILE A 137 -18.25 -22.57 -6.40
C ILE A 137 -19.19 -22.58 -5.19
N ALA A 138 -19.67 -23.75 -4.77
CA ALA A 138 -20.53 -23.89 -3.60
C ALA A 138 -19.80 -23.48 -2.30
N ALA A 139 -18.52 -23.85 -2.15
CA ALA A 139 -17.70 -23.43 -1.02
C ALA A 139 -17.49 -21.89 -1.00
N LEU A 140 -17.28 -21.29 -2.17
CA LEU A 140 -17.15 -19.84 -2.32
C LEU A 140 -18.44 -19.08 -2.00
N ASP A 141 -19.59 -19.60 -2.47
CA ASP A 141 -20.91 -19.04 -2.17
C ASP A 141 -21.24 -19.14 -0.67
N ALA A 142 -20.94 -20.29 -0.05
CA ALA A 142 -21.06 -20.48 1.40
C ALA A 142 -20.15 -19.54 2.21
N ALA A 143 -18.98 -19.19 1.66
CA ALA A 143 -18.06 -18.20 2.23
C ALA A 143 -18.45 -16.74 1.91
N GLY A 144 -19.55 -16.51 1.20
CA GLY A 144 -20.02 -15.18 0.79
C GLY A 144 -19.10 -14.48 -0.21
N LYS A 145 -18.28 -15.24 -0.94
CA LYS A 145 -17.38 -14.72 -1.97
C LYS A 145 -18.14 -14.57 -3.29
N PRO A 146 -17.78 -13.59 -4.14
CA PRO A 146 -18.47 -13.41 -5.41
C PRO A 146 -18.19 -14.61 -6.34
N THR A 147 -19.25 -15.19 -6.88
CA THR A 147 -19.22 -16.37 -7.78
C THR A 147 -20.11 -16.20 -9.03
N LYS A 148 -20.57 -14.97 -9.28
CA LYS A 148 -21.61 -14.63 -10.25
C LYS A 148 -21.06 -13.89 -11.46
#